data_AF-A0A1J7J7W1-F1
#
_entry.id   AF-A0A1J7J7W1-F1
#
_cell.length_a   1.000
_cell.length_b   1.000
_cell.length_c   1.000
_cell.angle_alpha   90.00
_cell.angle_beta   90.00
_cell.angle_gamma   90.00
#
_symmetry.space_group_name_H-M   'P 1'
#
loop_
_entity.id
_entity.type
_entity.pdbx_description
1 polymer ?
#
loop_
_entity_poly.entity_id
_entity_poly.type
_entity_poly.pdbx_seq_one_letter_code
_entity_poly.pdbx_strand_id
1 'polypeptide(L)'
;MDSVVQYILDRSHLEVTLIKINDATEDSFVMSIESRATGTGPVPAKLAPMEVDLVFGGACFGKLKLPEVNTSPSGCDVNIYDQLIRIVDIGAFKAFVKSLMLDEKLTLTLDNGKCSIAAFRFLKGNCIYKKDVHIKGMNGPPIRIVNTTAEANTVVVTNPSPLHIDYRVSKFEIQTADGQAVAELKGPVIIQRGEHEVTMAITRKTGVPADGEGLKLVGMGTEDEAWTNDTLKFIQVPISLTDQFRSYYQSS
;
A
#
# COMPACT_ATOMS: atom_id res chain seq x y z
N MET A 1 -1.77 -13.43 -33.23
CA MET A 1 -1.10 -13.37 -31.92
C MET A 1 0.16 -14.22 -32.05
N ASP A 2 1.34 -13.68 -31.79
CA ASP A 2 2.59 -14.45 -31.91
C ASP A 2 2.71 -15.37 -30.68
N SER A 3 2.56 -16.68 -30.90
CA SER A 3 2.40 -17.66 -29.82
C SER A 3 3.65 -17.80 -28.96
N VAL A 4 4.85 -17.58 -29.50
CA VAL A 4 6.11 -17.68 -28.74
C VAL A 4 6.32 -16.44 -27.89
N VAL A 5 6.07 -15.25 -28.46
CA VAL A 5 6.16 -13.99 -27.72
C VAL A 5 5.16 -13.97 -26.56
N GLN A 6 3.91 -14.38 -26.82
CA GLN A 6 2.90 -14.50 -25.77
C GLN A 6 3.30 -15.53 -24.72
N TYR A 7 3.80 -16.71 -25.13
CA TYR A 7 4.22 -17.77 -24.20
C TYR A 7 5.34 -17.33 -23.23
N ILE A 8 6.35 -16.60 -23.73
CA ILE A 8 7.42 -16.04 -22.90
C ILE A 8 6.86 -14.96 -21.99
N LEU A 9 6.05 -14.06 -22.56
CA LEU A 9 5.44 -13.00 -21.79
C LEU A 9 4.64 -13.58 -20.63
N ASP A 10 3.77 -14.57 -20.84
CA ASP A 10 2.93 -15.19 -19.81
C ASP A 10 3.75 -15.83 -18.68
N ARG A 11 4.91 -16.43 -19.00
CA ARG A 11 5.81 -17.09 -18.03
C ARG A 11 6.81 -16.16 -17.34
N SER A 12 6.95 -14.93 -17.79
CA SER A 12 7.80 -13.97 -17.08
C SER A 12 7.22 -13.60 -15.71
N HIS A 13 8.06 -13.22 -14.76
CA HIS A 13 7.65 -12.82 -13.41
C HIS A 13 7.94 -11.35 -13.21
N LEU A 14 7.00 -10.63 -12.57
CA LEU A 14 7.20 -9.25 -12.14
C LEU A 14 7.20 -9.22 -10.62
N GLU A 15 8.35 -8.91 -10.04
CA GLU A 15 8.51 -8.75 -8.60
C GLU A 15 8.52 -7.27 -8.26
N VAL A 16 7.59 -6.83 -7.41
CA VAL A 16 7.52 -5.43 -6.96
C VAL A 16 8.28 -5.26 -5.65
N THR A 17 9.21 -4.32 -5.63
CA THR A 17 10.06 -4.02 -4.48
C THR A 17 9.60 -2.80 -3.70
N LEU A 18 8.91 -1.87 -4.38
CA LEU A 18 8.32 -0.67 -3.80
C LEU A 18 7.07 -0.24 -4.57
N ILE A 19 6.02 0.14 -3.84
CA ILE A 19 4.88 0.92 -4.34
C ILE A 19 4.75 2.13 -3.44
N LYS A 20 4.89 3.34 -3.98
CA LYS A 20 4.71 4.58 -3.23
C LYS A 20 3.47 5.31 -3.72
N ILE A 21 2.58 5.66 -2.80
CA ILE A 21 1.35 6.40 -3.05
C ILE A 21 1.38 7.69 -2.23
N ASN A 22 1.32 8.83 -2.92
CA ASN A 22 1.26 10.16 -2.32
C ASN A 22 0.14 10.98 -2.98
N ASP A 23 -0.10 12.18 -2.47
CA ASP A 23 -1.01 13.17 -3.05
C ASP A 23 -2.41 12.59 -3.35
N ALA A 24 -2.94 11.86 -2.38
CA ALA A 24 -4.29 11.33 -2.43
C ALA A 24 -5.33 12.45 -2.53
N THR A 25 -6.28 12.31 -3.44
CA THR A 25 -7.54 13.08 -3.52
C THR A 25 -8.72 12.13 -3.31
N GLU A 26 -9.95 12.56 -3.54
CA GLU A 26 -11.10 11.65 -3.51
C GLU A 26 -11.08 10.62 -4.66
N ASP A 27 -10.52 11.00 -5.81
CA ASP A 27 -10.63 10.30 -7.09
C ASP A 27 -9.28 10.00 -7.75
N SER A 28 -8.16 10.31 -7.10
CA SER A 28 -6.82 10.13 -7.67
C SER A 28 -5.72 10.03 -6.63
N PHE A 29 -4.52 9.66 -7.08
CA PHE A 29 -3.29 9.67 -6.31
C PHE A 29 -2.08 9.64 -7.25
N VAL A 30 -0.91 10.03 -6.74
CA VAL A 30 0.38 9.90 -7.44
C VAL A 30 1.05 8.60 -7.01
N MET A 31 1.43 7.78 -7.99
CA MET A 31 2.03 6.46 -7.77
C MET A 31 3.42 6.34 -8.38
N SER A 32 4.33 5.76 -7.61
CA SER A 32 5.63 5.26 -8.07
C SER A 32 5.74 3.77 -7.79
N ILE A 33 6.26 3.01 -8.74
CA ILE A 33 6.48 1.56 -8.64
C ILE A 33 7.94 1.27 -8.99
N GLU A 34 8.60 0.50 -8.14
CA GLU A 34 9.87 -0.14 -8.48
C GLU A 34 9.66 -1.64 -8.56
N SER A 35 10.12 -2.24 -9.66
CA SER A 35 9.92 -3.66 -9.90
C SER A 35 10.97 -4.25 -10.79
N ARG A 36 11.14 -5.57 -10.71
CA ARG A 36 12.05 -6.34 -11.53
C ARG A 36 11.30 -7.42 -12.30
N ALA A 37 11.42 -7.38 -13.62
CA ALA A 37 10.95 -8.43 -14.50
C ALA A 37 12.05 -9.50 -14.67
N THR A 38 11.70 -10.77 -14.50
CA THR A 38 12.58 -11.92 -14.73
C THR A 38 11.91 -12.95 -15.63
N GLY A 39 12.68 -13.90 -16.19
CA GLY A 39 12.13 -14.88 -17.12
C GLY A 39 11.68 -14.26 -18.45
N THR A 40 12.25 -13.13 -18.85
CA THR A 40 11.89 -12.35 -20.05
C THR A 40 12.39 -12.95 -21.37
N GLY A 41 12.81 -14.22 -21.35
CA GLY A 41 13.31 -14.95 -22.51
C GLY A 41 14.84 -14.91 -22.68
N PRO A 42 15.39 -15.73 -23.58
CA PRO A 42 16.83 -15.91 -23.77
C PRO A 42 17.48 -14.83 -24.65
N VAL A 43 16.71 -13.89 -25.18
CA VAL A 43 17.19 -12.83 -26.08
C VAL A 43 16.70 -11.47 -25.60
N PRO A 44 17.50 -10.40 -25.75
CA PRO A 44 17.03 -9.05 -25.48
C PRO A 44 15.84 -8.67 -26.36
N ALA A 45 14.86 -8.00 -25.76
CA ALA A 45 13.67 -7.51 -26.44
C ALA A 45 13.32 -6.10 -25.96
N LYS A 46 12.61 -5.37 -26.82
CA LYS A 46 12.10 -4.03 -26.55
C LYS A 46 10.58 -4.06 -26.63
N LEU A 47 9.93 -3.79 -25.51
CA LEU A 47 8.49 -3.63 -25.39
C LEU A 47 8.19 -2.15 -25.57
N ALA A 48 7.32 -1.82 -26.53
CA ALA A 48 6.85 -0.45 -26.69
C ALA A 48 6.06 0.01 -25.44
N PRO A 49 6.05 1.32 -25.15
CA PRO A 49 5.20 1.88 -24.11
C PRO A 49 3.75 1.46 -24.30
N MET A 50 3.05 1.18 -23.19
CA MET A 50 1.68 0.72 -23.22
C MET A 50 0.90 1.24 -22.01
N GLU A 51 -0.42 1.14 -22.06
CA GLU A 51 -1.29 1.34 -20.92
C GLU A 51 -1.86 0.00 -20.48
N VAL A 52 -1.87 -0.26 -19.18
CA VAL A 52 -2.46 -1.44 -18.55
C VAL A 52 -3.54 -1.03 -17.55
N ASP A 53 -4.52 -1.90 -17.36
CA ASP A 53 -5.53 -1.76 -16.32
C ASP A 53 -5.00 -2.29 -15.00
N LEU A 54 -5.23 -1.56 -13.91
CA LEU A 54 -4.97 -2.00 -12.54
C LEU A 54 -6.23 -2.71 -12.02
N VAL A 55 -6.17 -4.03 -11.91
CA VAL A 55 -7.34 -4.87 -11.61
C VAL A 55 -7.18 -5.55 -10.26
N PHE A 56 -8.19 -5.41 -9.40
CA PHE A 56 -8.27 -6.11 -8.12
C PHE A 56 -9.69 -6.67 -7.93
N GLY A 57 -9.79 -7.93 -7.47
CA GLY A 57 -11.09 -8.59 -7.29
C GLY A 57 -11.92 -8.70 -8.58
N GLY A 58 -11.27 -8.69 -9.75
CA GLY A 58 -11.93 -8.73 -11.07
C GLY A 58 -12.44 -7.38 -11.58
N ALA A 59 -12.24 -6.28 -10.84
CA ALA A 59 -12.63 -4.94 -11.25
C ALA A 59 -11.40 -4.05 -11.50
N CYS A 60 -11.43 -3.29 -12.59
CA CYS A 60 -10.41 -2.27 -12.89
C CYS A 60 -10.67 -1.04 -12.04
N PHE A 61 -9.67 -0.62 -11.25
CA PHE A 61 -9.77 0.55 -10.40
C PHE A 61 -8.95 1.74 -10.92
N GLY A 62 -8.04 1.54 -11.87
CA GLY A 62 -7.22 2.61 -12.43
C GLY A 62 -6.42 2.13 -13.64
N LYS A 63 -5.69 3.06 -14.25
CA LYS A 63 -4.86 2.80 -15.43
C LYS A 63 -3.43 3.22 -15.17
N LEU A 64 -2.49 2.41 -15.63
CA LEU A 64 -1.05 2.60 -15.46
C LEU A 64 -0.37 2.61 -16.82
N LYS A 65 0.37 3.66 -17.12
CA LYS A 65 1.25 3.73 -18.28
C LYS A 65 2.57 3.08 -17.93
N LEU A 66 2.89 1.99 -18.62
CA LEU A 66 4.19 1.35 -18.57
C LEU A 66 5.11 2.05 -19.59
N PRO A 67 6.36 2.36 -19.21
CA PRO A 67 7.33 2.93 -20.14
C PRO A 67 7.75 1.90 -21.19
N GLU A 68 8.59 2.32 -22.12
CA GLU A 68 9.35 1.37 -22.93
C GLU A 68 10.23 0.51 -22.00
N VAL A 69 10.20 -0.80 -22.19
CA VAL A 69 10.99 -1.75 -21.39
C VAL A 69 11.96 -2.48 -22.29
N ASN A 70 13.24 -2.44 -21.93
CA ASN A 70 14.29 -3.22 -22.59
C ASN A 70 14.64 -4.41 -21.71
N THR A 71 14.29 -5.61 -22.15
CA THR A 71 14.55 -6.85 -21.44
C THR A 71 15.91 -7.43 -21.82
N SER A 72 16.45 -8.28 -20.95
CA SER A 72 17.64 -9.07 -21.22
C SER A 72 17.47 -10.49 -20.65
N PRO A 73 18.35 -11.45 -20.96
CA PRO A 73 18.28 -12.79 -20.37
C PRO A 73 18.38 -12.80 -18.83
N SER A 74 19.00 -11.78 -18.22
CA SER A 74 19.09 -11.63 -16.76
C SER A 74 17.92 -10.84 -16.15
N GLY A 75 16.89 -10.54 -16.96
CA GLY A 75 15.76 -9.69 -16.59
C GLY A 75 15.99 -8.21 -16.87
N CYS A 76 15.11 -7.38 -16.33
CA CYS A 76 15.21 -5.92 -16.39
C CYS A 76 14.40 -5.27 -15.27
N ASP A 77 14.76 -4.04 -14.90
CA ASP A 77 13.95 -3.24 -13.98
C ASP A 77 12.85 -2.51 -14.77
N VAL A 78 11.66 -2.43 -14.17
CA VAL A 78 10.49 -1.76 -14.74
C VAL A 78 10.00 -0.77 -13.70
N ASN A 79 10.55 0.44 -13.75
CA ASN A 79 10.30 1.47 -12.76
C ASN A 79 9.44 2.59 -13.35
N ILE A 80 8.51 3.07 -12.55
CA ILE A 80 7.55 4.11 -12.89
C ILE A 80 7.58 5.11 -11.76
N TYR A 81 7.72 6.38 -12.06
CA TYR A 81 7.81 7.43 -11.05
C TYR A 81 6.75 8.50 -11.27
N ASP A 82 6.12 8.89 -10.17
CA ASP A 82 5.25 10.05 -10.03
C ASP A 82 4.12 10.13 -11.06
N GLN A 83 3.50 8.97 -11.34
CA GLN A 83 2.40 8.90 -12.28
C GLN A 83 1.06 9.15 -11.57
N LEU A 84 0.30 10.13 -12.06
CA LEU A 84 -1.08 10.35 -11.60
C LEU A 84 -1.99 9.20 -12.06
N ILE A 85 -2.58 8.52 -11.10
CA ILE A 85 -3.59 7.47 -11.31
C ILE A 85 -4.96 8.04 -11.01
N ARG A 86 -5.88 7.93 -11.97
CA ARG A 86 -7.30 8.23 -11.78
C ARG A 86 -8.03 6.97 -11.32
N ILE A 87 -8.81 7.10 -10.25
CA ILE A 87 -9.63 6.04 -9.69
C ILE A 87 -10.93 5.98 -10.50
N VAL A 88 -11.09 4.92 -11.28
CA VAL A 88 -12.30 4.70 -12.10
C VAL A 88 -13.37 3.88 -11.36
N ASP A 89 -12.96 3.14 -10.34
CA ASP A 89 -13.83 2.41 -9.42
C ASP A 89 -13.28 2.52 -7.99
N ILE A 90 -13.91 3.38 -7.19
CA ILE A 90 -13.51 3.63 -5.80
C ILE A 90 -13.76 2.42 -4.89
N GLY A 91 -14.74 1.59 -5.21
CA GLY A 91 -15.04 0.37 -4.45
C GLY A 91 -13.93 -0.66 -4.62
N ALA A 92 -13.53 -0.93 -5.87
CA ALA A 92 -12.43 -1.82 -6.20
C ALA A 92 -11.09 -1.31 -5.64
N PHE A 93 -10.83 0.01 -5.72
CA PHE A 93 -9.64 0.61 -5.14
C PHE A 93 -9.61 0.48 -3.61
N LYS A 94 -10.71 0.81 -2.91
CA LYS A 94 -10.78 0.63 -1.45
C LYS A 94 -10.64 -0.83 -1.03
N ALA A 95 -11.17 -1.77 -1.83
CA ALA A 95 -10.97 -3.21 -1.61
C ALA A 95 -9.48 -3.60 -1.73
N PHE A 96 -8.77 -3.05 -2.72
CA PHE A 96 -7.33 -3.25 -2.87
C PHE A 96 -6.55 -2.71 -1.65
N VAL A 97 -6.81 -1.47 -1.22
CA VAL A 97 -6.14 -0.88 -0.04
C VAL A 97 -6.48 -1.66 1.24
N LYS A 98 -7.72 -2.13 1.39
CA LYS A 98 -8.13 -2.96 2.53
C LYS A 98 -7.36 -4.29 2.56
N SER A 99 -7.26 -4.97 1.42
CA SER A 99 -6.54 -6.23 1.29
C SER A 99 -5.04 -6.05 1.57
N LEU A 100 -4.43 -4.96 1.11
CA LEU A 100 -3.05 -4.60 1.45
C LEU A 100 -2.81 -4.51 2.96
N MET A 101 -3.76 -3.96 3.70
CA MET A 101 -3.64 -3.80 5.16
C MET A 101 -3.94 -5.08 5.93
N LEU A 102 -4.96 -5.82 5.54
CA LEU A 102 -5.54 -6.87 6.38
C LEU A 102 -5.10 -8.28 5.97
N ASP A 103 -4.75 -8.49 4.70
CA ASP A 103 -4.37 -9.82 4.22
C ASP A 103 -2.85 -10.01 4.27
N GLU A 104 -2.39 -11.24 4.43
CA GLU A 104 -0.96 -11.58 4.37
C GLU A 104 -0.40 -11.44 2.96
N LYS A 105 -1.22 -11.76 1.95
CA LYS A 105 -0.86 -11.79 0.53
C LYS A 105 -2.07 -11.40 -0.29
N LEU A 106 -1.82 -10.72 -1.40
CA LEU A 106 -2.83 -10.36 -2.38
C LEU A 106 -2.24 -10.41 -3.78
N THR A 107 -3.12 -10.42 -4.78
CA THR A 107 -2.75 -10.36 -6.20
C THR A 107 -3.38 -9.13 -6.83
N LEU A 108 -2.52 -8.24 -7.34
CA LEU A 108 -2.91 -7.16 -8.25
C LEU A 108 -2.67 -7.65 -9.68
N THR A 109 -3.67 -7.57 -10.55
CA THR A 109 -3.50 -7.95 -11.95
C THR A 109 -3.28 -6.69 -12.78
N LEU A 110 -2.18 -6.63 -13.53
CA LEU A 110 -2.00 -5.72 -14.65
C LEU A 110 -2.64 -6.39 -15.88
N ASP A 111 -3.69 -5.81 -16.45
CA ASP A 111 -4.44 -6.45 -17.54
C ASP A 111 -4.58 -5.54 -18.78
N ASN A 112 -5.08 -6.12 -19.88
CA ASN A 112 -5.45 -5.41 -21.11
C ASN A 112 -4.33 -4.58 -21.78
N GLY A 113 -3.06 -4.85 -21.48
CA GLY A 113 -1.94 -4.13 -22.06
C GLY A 113 -1.67 -4.53 -23.50
N LYS A 114 -2.13 -3.74 -24.47
CA LYS A 114 -1.78 -3.97 -25.87
C LYS A 114 -0.32 -3.62 -26.09
N CYS A 115 0.51 -4.63 -26.32
CA CYS A 115 1.95 -4.48 -26.41
C CYS A 115 2.46 -4.87 -27.80
N SER A 116 3.41 -4.09 -28.32
CA SER A 116 4.24 -4.46 -29.45
C SER A 116 5.65 -4.73 -28.96
N ILE A 117 6.21 -5.87 -29.35
CA ILE A 117 7.55 -6.33 -28.96
C ILE A 117 8.42 -6.42 -30.19
N ALA A 118 9.66 -5.93 -30.07
CA ALA A 118 10.71 -6.15 -31.05
C ALA A 118 11.89 -6.87 -30.37
N ALA A 119 12.26 -8.04 -30.88
CA ALA A 119 13.40 -8.81 -30.42
C ALA A 119 14.26 -9.20 -31.61
N PHE A 120 15.58 -9.08 -31.49
CA PHE A 120 16.50 -9.32 -32.62
C PHE A 120 16.16 -8.44 -33.85
N ARG A 121 16.91 -8.53 -34.96
CA ARG A 121 16.67 -7.66 -36.14
C ARG A 121 15.34 -7.92 -36.86
N PHE A 122 14.68 -9.04 -36.60
CA PHE A 122 13.54 -9.51 -37.42
C PHE A 122 12.31 -9.95 -36.62
N LEU A 123 12.40 -10.24 -35.32
CA LEU A 123 11.20 -10.66 -34.57
C LEU A 123 10.43 -9.43 -34.12
N LYS A 124 9.24 -9.26 -34.68
CA LYS A 124 8.27 -8.27 -34.24
C LYS A 124 6.96 -8.99 -34.01
N GLY A 125 6.35 -8.75 -32.86
CA GLY A 125 5.11 -9.40 -32.47
C GLY A 125 4.19 -8.45 -31.72
N ASN A 126 2.90 -8.72 -31.81
CA ASN A 126 1.89 -8.10 -30.95
C ASN A 126 1.41 -9.15 -29.94
N CYS A 127 1.30 -8.74 -28.69
CA CYS A 127 0.88 -9.57 -27.57
C CYS A 127 -0.02 -8.77 -26.62
N ILE A 128 -0.70 -9.47 -25.73
CA ILE A 128 -1.45 -8.87 -24.63
C ILE A 128 -0.63 -9.06 -23.37
N TYR A 129 -0.20 -7.94 -22.79
CA TYR A 129 0.44 -7.88 -21.49
C TYR A 129 -0.61 -8.07 -20.41
N LYS A 130 -0.48 -9.20 -19.72
CA LYS A 130 -1.23 -9.54 -18.53
C LYS A 130 -0.28 -10.12 -17.49
N LYS A 131 -0.29 -9.57 -16.28
CA LYS A 131 0.59 -9.98 -15.19
C LYS A 131 -0.12 -9.99 -13.85
N ASP A 132 0.00 -11.11 -13.16
CA ASP A 132 -0.36 -11.21 -11.74
C ASP A 132 0.84 -10.79 -10.89
N VAL A 133 0.66 -9.68 -10.19
CA VAL A 133 1.64 -9.10 -9.27
C VAL A 133 1.28 -9.54 -7.87
N HIS A 134 2.08 -10.47 -7.35
CA HIS A 134 1.90 -10.99 -6.00
C HIS A 134 2.53 -10.03 -5.01
N ILE A 135 1.72 -9.47 -4.12
CA ILE A 135 2.15 -8.49 -3.13
C ILE A 135 2.01 -9.10 -1.74
N LYS A 136 3.05 -8.94 -0.92
CA LYS A 136 2.97 -9.22 0.51
C LYS A 136 2.18 -8.09 1.17
N GLY A 137 1.05 -8.40 1.80
CA GLY A 137 0.28 -7.45 2.59
C GLY A 137 0.85 -7.28 4.00
N MET A 138 0.18 -6.45 4.80
CA MET A 138 0.63 -6.12 6.16
C MET A 138 0.20 -7.15 7.20
N ASN A 139 -0.89 -7.90 6.96
CA ASN A 139 -1.51 -8.80 7.92
C ASN A 139 -1.86 -8.12 9.26
N GLY A 140 -2.39 -6.90 9.18
CA GLY A 140 -2.54 -5.98 10.32
C GLY A 140 -1.21 -5.32 10.68
N PRO A 141 -1.03 -3.98 10.57
CA PRO A 141 0.21 -3.33 10.95
C PRO A 141 0.54 -3.63 12.43
N PRO A 142 1.66 -4.29 12.76
CA PRO A 142 2.12 -4.37 14.13
C PRO A 142 2.47 -2.96 14.60
N ILE A 143 1.82 -2.53 15.68
CA ILE A 143 2.03 -1.22 16.30
C ILE A 143 2.38 -1.42 17.77
N ARG A 144 3.47 -0.79 18.22
CA ARG A 144 3.85 -0.78 19.64
C ARG A 144 4.06 0.65 20.11
N ILE A 145 3.56 0.99 21.30
CA ILE A 145 3.89 2.26 21.95
C ILE A 145 5.31 2.16 22.51
N VAL A 146 6.16 3.16 22.22
CA VAL A 146 7.55 3.21 22.71
C VAL A 146 7.80 4.38 23.66
N ASN A 147 7.06 5.48 23.54
CA ASN A 147 7.17 6.62 24.44
C ASN A 147 5.82 7.33 24.59
N THR A 148 5.53 7.86 25.78
CA THR A 148 4.36 8.70 26.04
C THR A 148 4.73 9.87 26.94
N THR A 149 4.33 11.07 26.56
CA THR A 149 4.46 12.29 27.37
C THR A 149 3.08 12.87 27.65
N ALA A 150 3.01 14.01 28.36
CA ALA A 150 1.75 14.71 28.56
C ALA A 150 1.06 15.10 27.24
N GLU A 151 1.84 15.39 26.19
CA GLU A 151 1.38 15.99 24.93
C GLU A 151 1.53 15.08 23.71
N ALA A 152 2.38 14.05 23.77
CA ALA A 152 2.66 13.18 22.62
C ALA A 152 2.71 11.68 22.96
N ASN A 153 2.44 10.87 21.94
CA ASN A 153 2.62 9.43 21.96
C ASN A 153 3.44 9.01 20.73
N THR A 154 4.50 8.24 20.95
CA THR A 154 5.34 7.69 19.90
C THR A 154 5.09 6.20 19.78
N VAL A 155 4.76 5.76 18.58
CA VAL A 155 4.58 4.35 18.23
C VAL A 155 5.60 3.90 17.19
N VAL A 156 5.99 2.64 17.23
CA VAL A 156 6.67 1.99 16.12
C VAL A 156 5.66 1.23 15.29
N VAL A 157 5.66 1.49 13.99
CA VAL A 157 4.87 0.78 12.97
C VAL A 157 5.81 -0.12 12.20
N THR A 158 5.47 -1.41 12.11
CA THR A 158 6.18 -2.38 11.27
C THR A 158 5.37 -2.65 10.02
N ASN A 159 5.98 -2.52 8.84
CA ASN A 159 5.32 -2.81 7.58
C ASN A 159 6.16 -3.79 6.73
N PRO A 160 5.75 -5.06 6.59
CA PRO A 160 6.48 -6.03 5.78
C PRO A 160 6.20 -5.92 4.28
N SER A 161 5.19 -5.13 3.87
CA SER A 161 4.80 -4.95 2.48
C SER A 161 5.75 -3.99 1.73
N PRO A 162 5.80 -4.04 0.39
CA PRO A 162 6.52 -3.04 -0.40
C PRO A 162 5.80 -1.68 -0.46
N LEU A 163 4.71 -1.50 0.27
CA LEU A 163 3.82 -0.34 0.14
C LEU A 163 4.24 0.83 1.04
N HIS A 164 4.21 2.02 0.46
CA HIS A 164 4.34 3.29 1.14
C HIS A 164 3.07 4.13 0.87
N ILE A 165 2.32 4.51 1.90
CA ILE A 165 1.18 5.42 1.80
C ILE A 165 1.38 6.59 2.75
N ASP A 166 1.27 7.81 2.22
CA ASP A 166 1.13 9.03 3.00
C ASP A 166 -0.34 9.26 3.38
N TYR A 167 -0.66 9.09 4.66
CA TYR A 167 -1.97 9.38 5.23
C TYR A 167 -2.09 10.83 5.74
N ARG A 168 -1.03 11.64 5.58
CA ARG A 168 -0.95 13.03 6.06
C ARG A 168 -1.41 13.13 7.52
N VAL A 169 -2.11 14.21 7.90
CA VAL A 169 -2.60 14.35 9.28
C VAL A 169 -3.76 13.39 9.52
N SER A 170 -3.47 12.36 10.32
CA SER A 170 -4.37 11.26 10.67
C SER A 170 -4.87 11.38 12.09
N LYS A 171 -6.05 10.80 12.34
CA LYS A 171 -6.68 10.69 13.65
C LYS A 171 -6.87 9.24 14.00
N PHE A 172 -6.46 8.87 15.21
CA PHE A 172 -6.67 7.54 15.78
C PHE A 172 -7.29 7.67 17.16
N GLU A 173 -7.91 6.58 17.61
CA GLU A 173 -8.29 6.39 19.00
C GLU A 173 -7.64 5.13 19.55
N ILE A 174 -7.22 5.19 20.81
CA ILE A 174 -7.03 3.99 21.62
C ILE A 174 -8.38 3.68 22.23
N GLN A 175 -8.97 2.55 21.87
CA GLN A 175 -10.30 2.14 22.32
C GLN A 175 -10.24 0.88 23.19
N THR A 176 -11.13 0.81 24.17
CA THR A 176 -11.46 -0.41 24.91
C THR A 176 -12.13 -1.45 24.01
N ALA A 177 -12.27 -2.69 24.50
CA ALA A 177 -12.93 -3.75 23.75
C ALA A 177 -14.41 -3.44 23.39
N ASP A 178 -15.09 -2.62 24.20
CA ASP A 178 -16.45 -2.12 23.97
C ASP A 178 -16.52 -0.82 23.15
N GLY A 179 -15.38 -0.31 22.67
CA GLY A 179 -15.31 0.84 21.76
C GLY A 179 -15.29 2.21 22.43
N GLN A 180 -15.05 2.29 23.75
CA GLN A 180 -14.88 3.57 24.43
C GLN A 180 -13.48 4.11 24.20
N ALA A 181 -13.37 5.38 23.81
CA ALA A 181 -12.09 6.04 23.60
C ALA A 181 -11.39 6.29 24.94
N VAL A 182 -10.21 5.69 25.12
CA VAL A 182 -9.26 6.00 26.20
C VAL A 182 -8.47 7.24 25.85
N ALA A 183 -7.99 7.36 24.60
CA ALA A 183 -7.22 8.49 24.12
C ALA A 183 -7.49 8.74 22.64
N GLU A 184 -7.37 10.00 22.22
CA GLU A 184 -7.28 10.41 20.82
C GLU A 184 -5.82 10.71 20.47
N LEU A 185 -5.36 10.23 19.32
CA LEU A 185 -4.06 10.52 18.75
C LEU A 185 -4.22 11.28 17.44
N LYS A 186 -3.42 12.32 17.22
CA LYS A 186 -3.46 13.12 15.99
C LYS A 186 -2.05 13.51 15.54
N GLY A 187 -1.73 13.27 14.28
CA GLY A 187 -0.44 13.70 13.73
C GLY A 187 -0.20 13.20 12.30
N PRO A 188 0.91 13.61 11.68
CA PRO A 188 1.30 13.12 10.37
C PRO A 188 1.63 11.62 10.44
N VAL A 189 1.06 10.83 9.53
CA VAL A 189 1.30 9.38 9.44
C VAL A 189 1.65 8.99 8.03
N ILE A 190 2.81 8.35 7.88
CA ILE A 190 3.24 7.70 6.65
C ILE A 190 3.47 6.25 7.01
N ILE A 191 2.76 5.34 6.37
CA ILE A 191 3.05 3.90 6.46
C ILE A 191 4.10 3.61 5.41
N GLN A 192 5.33 3.31 5.82
CA GLN A 192 6.44 2.95 4.92
C GLN A 192 7.00 1.57 5.25
N ARG A 193 7.66 0.92 4.29
CA ARG A 193 8.25 -0.42 4.46
C ARG A 193 9.28 -0.42 5.60
N GLY A 194 9.30 -1.52 6.35
CA GLY A 194 10.20 -1.72 7.49
C GLY A 194 9.62 -1.17 8.79
N GLU A 195 10.50 -0.93 9.76
CA GLU A 195 10.13 -0.33 11.04
C GLU A 195 10.41 1.16 11.03
N HIS A 196 9.47 1.95 11.55
CA HIS A 196 9.63 3.39 11.71
C HIS A 196 8.82 3.91 12.88
N GLU A 197 9.29 5.00 13.47
CA GLU A 197 8.60 5.72 14.53
C GLU A 197 7.63 6.75 13.97
N VAL A 198 6.46 6.83 14.58
CA VAL A 198 5.42 7.82 14.32
C VAL A 198 5.07 8.49 15.64
N THR A 199 5.21 9.82 15.70
CA THR A 199 4.85 10.61 16.89
C THR A 199 3.60 11.42 16.60
N MET A 200 2.60 11.29 17.47
CA MET A 200 1.32 11.97 17.38
C MET A 200 1.04 12.73 18.66
N ALA A 201 0.33 13.86 18.56
CA ALA A 201 -0.25 14.53 19.71
C ALA A 201 -1.30 13.61 20.37
N ILE A 202 -1.37 13.60 21.70
CA ILE A 202 -2.32 12.78 22.46
C ILE A 202 -3.29 13.66 23.26
N THR A 203 -4.58 13.34 23.19
CA THR A 203 -5.61 13.90 24.07
C THR A 203 -6.25 12.76 24.85
N ARG A 204 -6.11 12.78 26.17
CA ARG A 204 -6.64 11.73 27.06
C ARG A 204 -8.12 11.94 27.34
N LYS A 205 -8.89 10.86 27.44
CA LYS A 205 -10.29 10.91 27.88
C LYS A 205 -10.38 10.55 29.36
N THR A 206 -11.08 11.39 30.12
CA THR A 206 -11.34 11.18 31.55
C THR A 206 -12.48 10.19 31.74
N GLY A 207 -12.39 9.33 32.76
CA GLY A 207 -13.47 8.42 33.15
C GLY A 207 -13.55 7.10 32.39
N VAL A 208 -12.64 6.85 31.45
CA VAL A 208 -12.48 5.54 30.78
C VAL A 208 -11.19 4.88 31.29
N PRO A 209 -11.25 3.69 31.92
CA PRO A 209 -10.07 3.01 32.42
C PRO A 209 -9.10 2.61 31.31
N ALA A 210 -7.80 2.89 31.52
CA ALA A 210 -6.71 2.52 30.61
C ALA A 210 -6.04 1.18 30.97
N ASP A 211 -6.66 0.36 31.82
CA ASP A 211 -6.15 -0.92 32.32
C ASP A 211 -6.91 -2.15 31.78
N GLY A 212 -7.97 -1.93 30.99
CA GLY A 212 -8.77 -2.99 30.38
C GLY A 212 -7.99 -3.87 29.39
N GLU A 213 -8.39 -5.13 29.30
CA GLU A 213 -7.87 -6.05 28.28
C GLU A 213 -8.49 -5.76 26.90
N GLY A 214 -7.79 -6.19 25.83
CA GLY A 214 -8.33 -6.12 24.47
C GLY A 214 -8.37 -4.72 23.85
N LEU A 215 -7.52 -3.81 24.34
CA LEU A 215 -7.36 -2.47 23.77
C LEU A 215 -6.93 -2.53 22.31
N LYS A 216 -7.43 -1.57 21.52
CA LYS A 216 -7.13 -1.45 20.09
C LYS A 216 -6.75 -0.03 19.74
N LEU A 217 -5.85 0.11 18.77
CA LEU A 217 -5.66 1.35 18.03
C LEU A 217 -6.57 1.31 16.81
N VAL A 218 -7.45 2.32 16.71
CA VAL A 218 -8.49 2.41 15.69
C VAL A 218 -8.28 3.68 14.88
N GLY A 219 -8.17 3.55 13.55
CA GLY A 219 -8.13 4.69 12.64
C GLY A 219 -9.49 5.36 12.55
N MET A 220 -9.55 6.67 12.77
CA MET A 220 -10.79 7.45 12.74
C MET A 220 -10.97 8.21 11.43
N GLY A 221 -9.86 8.48 10.73
CA GLY A 221 -9.83 9.17 9.44
C GLY A 221 -8.67 10.16 9.34
N THR A 222 -8.68 10.97 8.29
CA THR A 222 -7.67 12.00 8.02
C THR A 222 -8.31 13.38 8.09
N GLU A 223 -7.51 14.45 8.15
CA GLU A 223 -8.04 15.82 8.04
C GLU A 223 -8.45 16.19 6.62
N ASP A 224 -7.81 15.56 5.63
CA ASP A 224 -8.06 15.85 4.23
C ASP A 224 -9.27 15.08 3.68
N GLU A 225 -9.99 15.73 2.76
CA GLU A 225 -11.01 15.12 1.91
C GLU A 225 -10.34 14.29 0.80
N ALA A 226 -9.98 13.06 1.15
CA ALA A 226 -9.38 12.09 0.25
C ALA A 226 -9.83 10.67 0.60
N TRP A 227 -9.59 9.71 -0.31
CA TRP A 227 -9.91 8.30 -0.03
C TRP A 227 -9.17 7.75 1.20
N THR A 228 -8.04 8.34 1.58
CA THR A 228 -7.28 8.01 2.79
C THR A 228 -8.09 8.18 4.07
N ASN A 229 -9.05 9.12 4.10
CA ASN A 229 -9.95 9.31 5.23
C ASN A 229 -10.77 8.04 5.53
N ASP A 230 -11.16 7.32 4.48
CA ASP A 230 -11.93 6.08 4.63
C ASP A 230 -11.04 4.86 4.81
N THR A 231 -9.91 4.78 4.10
CA THR A 231 -9.04 3.61 4.19
C THR A 231 -8.26 3.55 5.50
N LEU A 232 -8.01 4.69 6.16
CA LEU A 232 -7.41 4.70 7.49
C LEU A 232 -8.27 3.94 8.50
N LYS A 233 -9.60 3.95 8.34
CA LYS A 233 -10.57 3.28 9.22
C LYS A 233 -10.50 1.75 9.15
N PHE A 234 -9.78 1.20 8.17
CA PHE A 234 -9.48 -0.23 8.14
C PHE A 234 -8.46 -0.64 9.20
N ILE A 235 -7.68 0.30 9.74
CA ILE A 235 -6.72 0.03 10.80
C ILE A 235 -7.48 -0.15 12.12
N GLN A 236 -7.53 -1.39 12.57
CA GLN A 236 -8.06 -1.78 13.88
C GLN A 236 -7.14 -2.86 14.44
N VAL A 237 -6.09 -2.44 15.14
CA VAL A 237 -5.03 -3.35 15.58
C VAL A 237 -4.98 -3.44 17.10
N PRO A 238 -4.79 -4.63 17.68
CA PRO A 238 -4.55 -4.76 19.11
C PRO A 238 -3.34 -3.92 19.54
N ILE A 239 -3.42 -3.29 20.71
CA ILE A 239 -2.32 -2.51 21.27
C ILE A 239 -2.13 -2.80 22.75
N SER A 240 -0.87 -2.82 23.18
CA SER A 240 -0.50 -2.91 24.60
C SER A 240 -0.02 -1.55 25.08
N LEU A 241 -0.63 -1.05 26.16
CA LEU A 241 -0.21 0.20 26.80
C LEU A 241 0.99 -0.04 27.71
N THR A 242 1.99 0.85 27.62
CA THR A 242 3.16 0.85 28.50
C THR A 242 2.80 1.37 29.90
N ASP A 243 3.60 1.03 30.91
CA ASP A 243 3.43 1.57 32.27
C ASP A 243 3.53 3.11 32.28
N GLN A 244 4.41 3.66 31.43
CA GLN A 244 4.53 5.10 31.22
C GLN A 244 3.21 5.70 30.70
N PHE A 245 2.52 5.04 29.76
CA PHE A 245 1.22 5.52 29.29
C PHE A 245 0.18 5.51 30.44
N ARG A 246 0.14 4.42 31.22
CA ARG A 246 -0.83 4.22 32.30
C ARG A 246 -0.65 5.21 33.45
N SER A 247 0.59 5.58 33.79
CA SER A 247 0.87 6.50 34.90
C SER A 247 0.23 7.87 34.73
N TYR A 248 0.02 8.33 33.49
CA TYR A 248 -0.66 9.58 33.19
C TYR A 248 -2.19 9.54 33.39
N TYR A 249 -2.80 8.37 33.53
CA TYR A 249 -4.24 8.23 33.87
C TYR A 249 -4.47 8.05 35.37
N GLN A 250 -3.47 7.57 36.11
CA GLN A 250 -3.54 7.40 37.56
C GLN A 250 -3.25 8.69 38.35
N SER A 251 -2.83 9.75 37.65
CA SER A 251 -2.43 11.05 38.19
C SER A 251 -3.49 12.15 37.97
N SER A 252 -4.67 11.79 37.45
CA SER A 252 -5.80 12.71 37.16
C SER A 252 -6.94 12.52 38.15
#